data_AF-A0A417JCJ6-F1
#
_entry.id   AF-A0A417JCJ6-F1
#
_cell.length_a   1.000
_cell.length_b   1.000
_cell.length_c   1.000
_cell.angle_alpha   90.00
_cell.angle_beta   90.00
_cell.angle_gamma   90.00
#
_symmetry.space_group_name_H-M   'P 1'
#
loop_
_entity.id
_entity.type
_entity.pdbx_description
1 polymer ?
#
loop_
_entity_poly.entity_id
_entity_poly.type
_entity_poly.pdbx_seq_one_letter_code
_entity_poly.pdbx_strand_id
1 'polypeptide(L)'
;MSDNRIIECMERAQYLLGNLMAVKPGEEVLIVVDPQTDERMTQAMAAAALNCGAEYGVYMMPIRGKDKATIFPKSLELGMDACDVFVGMTTASGAAIYNNHLKELINQKKLREVSICLRSIDNFTRGGALADYEAVYADGEKLQAIWRGHKMAHITTPAGTDL
;
A
#
# COMPACT_ATOMS: atom_id res chain seq x y z
N MET A 1 25.42 0.76 -17.26
CA MET A 1 25.12 1.77 -16.22
C MET A 1 24.41 1.03 -15.10
N SER A 2 24.85 1.17 -13.86
CA SER A 2 24.11 0.63 -12.71
C SER A 2 22.70 1.22 -12.72
N ASP A 3 21.72 0.37 -12.47
CA ASP A 3 20.32 0.77 -12.44
C ASP A 3 20.07 1.62 -11.19
N ASN A 4 20.16 2.95 -11.34
CA ASN A 4 20.07 3.95 -10.27
C ASN A 4 18.65 4.18 -9.74
N ARG A 5 17.68 3.33 -10.11
CA ARG A 5 16.28 3.41 -9.65
C ARG A 5 16.12 3.39 -8.12
N ILE A 6 17.14 2.96 -7.37
CA ILE A 6 17.13 3.06 -5.91
C ILE A 6 16.96 4.51 -5.42
N ILE A 7 17.52 5.51 -6.10
CA ILE A 7 17.37 6.93 -5.71
C ILE A 7 15.90 7.34 -5.84
N GLU A 8 15.27 7.00 -6.97
CA GLU A 8 13.85 7.24 -7.20
C GLU A 8 13.00 6.52 -6.14
N CYS A 9 13.35 5.26 -5.82
CA CYS A 9 12.67 4.50 -4.77
C CYS A 9 12.77 5.18 -3.40
N MET A 10 13.95 5.68 -3.02
CA MET A 10 14.15 6.36 -1.74
C MET A 10 13.29 7.62 -1.62
N GLU A 11 13.25 8.43 -2.67
CA GLU A 11 12.43 9.64 -2.71
C GLU A 11 10.93 9.30 -2.54
N ARG A 12 10.46 8.28 -3.26
CA ARG A 12 9.07 7.84 -3.19
C ARG A 12 8.71 7.20 -1.85
N ALA A 13 9.60 6.35 -1.32
CA ALA A 13 9.42 5.75 -0.01
C ALA A 13 9.34 6.79 1.10
N GLN A 14 10.20 7.81 1.05
CA GLN A 14 10.18 8.90 2.02
C GLN A 14 8.88 9.71 1.92
N TYR A 15 8.41 10.01 0.71
CA TYR A 15 7.13 10.68 0.52
C TYR A 15 5.97 9.84 1.06
N LEU A 16 5.95 8.54 0.78
CA LEU A 16 4.90 7.64 1.26
C LEU A 16 4.88 7.56 2.79
N LEU A 17 6.00 7.21 3.42
CA LEU A 17 6.02 7.02 4.88
C LEU A 17 6.02 8.33 5.67
N GLY A 18 6.83 9.30 5.24
CA GLY A 18 6.98 10.57 5.94
C GLY A 18 5.80 11.53 5.73
N ASN A 19 5.28 11.64 4.51
CA ASN A 19 4.23 12.60 4.20
C ASN A 19 2.84 11.97 4.24
N LEU A 20 2.61 10.89 3.48
CA LEU A 20 1.25 10.33 3.34
C LEU A 20 0.82 9.52 4.55
N MET A 21 1.70 8.65 5.05
CA MET A 21 1.42 7.85 6.24
C MET A 21 1.69 8.61 7.53
N ALA A 22 2.43 9.71 7.46
CA ALA A 22 2.82 10.54 8.60
C ALA A 22 3.40 9.71 9.76
N VAL A 23 4.34 8.81 9.43
CA VAL A 23 5.05 7.99 10.41
C VAL A 23 5.78 8.89 11.40
N LYS A 24 5.69 8.55 12.70
CA LYS A 24 6.28 9.30 13.80
C LYS A 24 7.44 8.53 14.45
N PRO A 25 8.36 9.24 15.11
CA PRO A 25 9.40 8.58 15.90
C PRO A 25 8.81 7.64 16.96
N GLY A 26 9.37 6.45 17.05
CA GLY A 26 8.96 5.40 18.00
C GLY A 26 7.74 4.56 17.59
N GLU A 27 7.13 4.83 16.43
CA GLU A 27 6.11 3.93 15.86
C GLU A 27 6.74 2.66 15.27
N GLU A 28 5.96 1.59 15.16
CA GLU A 28 6.36 0.34 14.51
C GLU A 28 5.81 0.24 13.09
N VAL A 29 6.71 0.11 12.11
CA VAL A 29 6.38 -0.06 10.68
C VAL A 29 6.62 -1.51 10.25
N LEU A 30 5.56 -2.21 9.83
CA LEU A 30 5.65 -3.56 9.29
C LEU A 30 5.58 -3.55 7.76
N ILE A 31 6.69 -3.93 7.12
CA ILE A 31 6.83 -4.01 5.66
C ILE A 31 6.67 -5.46 5.22
N VAL A 32 5.66 -5.74 4.39
CA VAL A 32 5.37 -7.09 3.92
C VAL A 32 5.71 -7.24 2.45
N VAL A 33 6.57 -8.21 2.16
CA VAL A 33 7.07 -8.49 0.81
C VAL A 33 6.90 -9.97 0.48
N ASP A 34 7.13 -10.32 -0.78
CA ASP A 34 7.27 -11.70 -1.22
C ASP A 34 8.54 -11.88 -2.06
N PRO A 35 8.95 -13.12 -2.40
CA PRO A 35 10.16 -13.38 -3.17
C PRO A 35 10.25 -12.72 -4.56
N GLN A 36 9.17 -12.12 -5.08
CA GLN A 36 9.17 -11.38 -6.34
C GLN A 36 9.24 -9.87 -6.17
N THR A 37 9.20 -9.40 -4.93
CA THR A 37 9.27 -7.97 -4.62
C THR A 37 10.67 -7.45 -4.88
N ASP A 38 10.77 -6.35 -5.63
CA ASP A 38 12.07 -5.74 -5.96
C ASP A 38 12.75 -5.24 -4.68
N GLU A 39 13.93 -5.80 -4.38
CA GLU A 39 14.65 -5.51 -3.14
C GLU A 39 14.93 -4.01 -2.96
N ARG A 40 15.09 -3.25 -4.04
CA ARG A 40 15.34 -1.80 -3.94
C ARG A 40 14.13 -1.06 -3.38
N MET A 41 12.92 -1.51 -3.68
CA MET A 41 11.71 -0.95 -3.10
C MET A 41 11.65 -1.26 -1.60
N THR A 42 11.95 -2.52 -1.23
CA THR A 42 12.01 -2.96 0.18
C THR A 42 13.02 -2.16 0.99
N GLN A 43 14.25 -2.01 0.48
CA GLN A 43 15.31 -1.26 1.15
C GLN A 43 14.98 0.23 1.24
N ALA A 44 14.36 0.81 0.22
CA ALA A 44 13.92 2.21 0.27
C ALA A 44 12.85 2.45 1.35
N MET A 45 11.88 1.53 1.49
CA MET A 45 10.85 1.64 2.54
C MET A 45 11.44 1.46 3.95
N ALA A 46 12.35 0.51 4.14
CA ALA A 46 13.07 0.34 5.39
C ALA A 46 13.89 1.60 5.75
N ALA A 47 14.61 2.17 4.78
CA ALA A 47 15.37 3.39 4.97
C ALA A 47 14.47 4.59 5.31
N ALA A 48 13.31 4.71 4.66
CA ALA A 48 12.34 5.76 4.95
C ALA A 48 11.73 5.62 6.36
N ALA A 49 11.39 4.41 6.79
CA ALA A 49 10.91 4.15 8.16
C ALA A 49 11.97 4.56 9.20
N LEU A 50 13.21 4.14 8.98
CA LEU A 50 14.35 4.53 9.83
C LEU A 50 14.54 6.04 9.87
N ASN A 51 14.44 6.72 8.72
CA ASN A 51 14.58 8.18 8.63
C ASN A 51 13.45 8.94 9.35
N CYS A 52 12.27 8.34 9.47
CA CYS A 52 11.17 8.86 10.30
C CYS A 52 11.37 8.60 11.80
N GLY A 53 12.43 7.90 12.20
CA GLY A 53 12.70 7.52 13.59
C GLY A 53 11.84 6.37 14.10
N ALA A 54 11.25 5.59 13.20
CA ALA A 54 10.43 4.42 13.54
C ALA A 54 11.27 3.16 13.67
N GLU A 55 10.78 2.21 14.47
CA GLU A 55 11.22 0.82 14.39
C GLU A 55 10.57 0.17 13.16
N TYR A 56 11.27 -0.76 12.52
CA TYR A 56 10.71 -1.45 11.36
C TYR A 56 11.04 -2.94 11.34
N GLY A 57 10.09 -3.71 10.80
CA GLY A 57 10.27 -5.12 10.48
C GLY A 57 9.97 -5.38 9.01
N VAL A 58 10.78 -6.20 8.37
CA VAL A 58 10.48 -6.72 7.02
C VAL A 58 10.05 -8.17 7.14
N TYR A 59 8.81 -8.45 6.76
CA TYR A 59 8.26 -9.80 6.71
C TYR A 59 8.18 -10.26 5.25
N MET A 60 9.03 -11.19 4.86
CA MET A 60 8.90 -11.85 3.56
C MET A 60 8.01 -13.08 3.68
N MET A 61 6.81 -13.01 3.10
CA MET A 61 5.87 -14.12 3.06
C MET A 61 6.03 -14.95 1.78
N PRO A 62 5.75 -16.26 1.79
CA PRO A 62 5.79 -17.07 0.58
C PRO A 62 4.71 -16.61 -0.42
N ILE A 63 4.99 -16.81 -1.70
CA ILE A 63 4.01 -16.59 -2.78
C ILE A 63 2.77 -17.45 -2.49
N ARG A 64 1.59 -16.83 -2.56
CA ARG A 64 0.31 -17.50 -2.31
C ARG A 64 -0.41 -17.80 -3.63
N GLY A 65 -0.94 -19.03 -3.73
CA GLY A 65 -1.89 -19.40 -4.76
C GLY A 65 -3.27 -18.84 -4.50
N LYS A 66 -4.20 -19.08 -5.44
CA LYS A 66 -5.59 -18.61 -5.36
C LYS A 66 -6.31 -19.04 -4.07
N ASP A 67 -5.99 -20.22 -3.55
CA ASP A 67 -6.55 -20.81 -2.34
C ASP A 67 -6.24 -20.03 -1.06
N LYS A 68 -5.16 -19.24 -1.07
CA LYS A 68 -4.69 -18.45 0.09
C LYS A 68 -4.44 -16.98 -0.27
N ALA A 69 -5.07 -16.52 -1.35
CA ALA A 69 -4.83 -15.19 -1.91
C ALA A 69 -5.23 -14.04 -0.98
N THR A 70 -5.97 -14.31 0.11
CA THR A 70 -6.44 -13.31 1.08
C THR A 70 -6.02 -13.63 2.52
N ILE A 71 -5.21 -14.68 2.73
CA ILE A 71 -4.91 -15.22 4.07
C ILE A 71 -3.41 -15.04 4.40
N PHE A 72 -3.14 -14.38 5.51
CA PHE A 72 -1.79 -14.23 6.03
C PHE A 72 -1.31 -15.48 6.79
N PRO A 73 0.02 -15.74 6.80
CA PRO A 73 0.60 -16.57 7.86
C PRO A 73 0.25 -15.99 9.24
N LYS A 74 0.05 -16.86 10.25
CA LYS A 74 -0.35 -16.41 11.59
C LYS A 74 0.65 -15.43 12.22
N SER A 75 1.95 -15.65 12.01
CA SER A 75 2.98 -14.74 12.52
C SER A 75 2.91 -13.35 11.89
N LEU A 76 2.52 -13.25 10.62
CA LEU A 76 2.32 -11.95 9.99
C LEU A 76 1.08 -11.24 10.54
N GLU A 77 -0.03 -11.98 10.75
CA GLU A 77 -1.25 -11.42 11.33
C GLU A 77 -1.01 -10.86 12.75
N LEU A 78 -0.22 -11.56 13.57
CA LEU A 78 0.17 -11.07 14.90
C LEU A 78 1.09 -9.84 14.84
N GLY A 79 2.00 -9.78 13.86
CA GLY A 79 2.81 -8.57 13.63
C GLY A 79 1.95 -7.38 13.20
N MET A 80 0.97 -7.63 12.34
CA MET A 80 0.02 -6.61 11.88
C MET A 80 -0.84 -6.06 13.04
N ASP A 81 -1.22 -6.90 14.00
CA ASP A 81 -1.92 -6.49 15.22
C ASP A 81 -1.09 -5.56 16.12
N ALA A 82 0.24 -5.68 16.07
CA ALA A 82 1.15 -4.97 16.95
C ALA A 82 1.69 -3.67 16.34
N CYS A 83 1.79 -3.56 15.02
CA CYS A 83 2.37 -2.40 14.35
C CYS A 83 1.40 -1.21 14.24
N ASP A 84 1.94 0.00 14.09
CA ASP A 84 1.17 1.22 13.87
C ASP A 84 0.91 1.49 12.38
N VAL A 85 1.85 1.07 11.54
CA VAL A 85 1.81 1.28 10.09
C VAL A 85 2.14 -0.02 9.36
N PHE A 86 1.22 -0.45 8.49
CA PHE A 86 1.37 -1.63 7.65
C PHE A 86 1.63 -1.24 6.20
N VAL A 87 2.69 -1.79 5.61
CA VAL A 87 3.08 -1.55 4.22
C VAL A 87 2.99 -2.86 3.45
N GLY A 88 1.92 -3.02 2.66
CA GLY A 88 1.73 -4.20 1.82
C GLY A 88 2.40 -4.05 0.46
N MET A 89 3.47 -4.82 0.18
CA MET A 89 4.28 -4.71 -1.05
C MET A 89 4.45 -6.04 -1.81
N THR A 90 3.59 -7.02 -1.57
CA THR A 90 3.67 -8.32 -2.26
C THR A 90 3.45 -8.15 -3.76
N THR A 91 4.39 -8.60 -4.58
CA THR A 91 4.34 -8.49 -6.05
C THR A 91 3.53 -9.61 -6.68
N ALA A 92 3.59 -10.81 -6.12
CA ALA A 92 2.93 -12.00 -6.65
C ALA A 92 1.55 -12.26 -6.02
N SER A 93 1.13 -11.49 -5.01
CA SER A 93 -0.11 -11.71 -4.28
C SER A 93 -0.82 -10.40 -3.88
N GLY A 94 -2.15 -10.46 -3.80
CA GLY A 94 -2.99 -9.43 -3.18
C GLY A 94 -3.32 -9.69 -1.72
N ALA A 95 -2.69 -10.69 -1.08
CA ALA A 95 -3.00 -11.04 0.31
C ALA A 95 -2.86 -9.85 1.26
N ALA A 96 -1.91 -8.95 0.98
CA ALA A 96 -1.66 -7.76 1.78
C ALA A 96 -2.69 -6.63 1.65
N ILE A 97 -3.74 -6.81 0.84
CA ILE A 97 -4.89 -5.87 0.75
C ILE A 97 -6.25 -6.50 1.01
N TYR A 98 -6.40 -7.79 0.74
CA TYR A 98 -7.70 -8.47 0.82
C TYR A 98 -7.94 -9.23 2.13
N ASN A 99 -7.07 -9.04 3.11
CA ASN A 99 -7.25 -9.64 4.42
C ASN A 99 -8.40 -8.92 5.18
N ASN A 100 -9.40 -9.67 5.66
CA ASN A 100 -10.55 -9.08 6.37
C ASN A 100 -10.15 -8.41 7.69
N HIS A 101 -9.20 -9.00 8.42
CA HIS A 101 -8.72 -8.48 9.69
C HIS A 101 -7.99 -7.15 9.51
N LEU A 102 -7.20 -7.00 8.44
CA LEU A 102 -6.60 -5.71 8.05
C LEU A 102 -7.67 -4.61 7.92
N LYS A 103 -8.77 -4.90 7.22
CA LYS A 103 -9.88 -3.96 7.05
C LYS A 103 -10.55 -3.60 8.38
N GLU A 104 -10.68 -4.56 9.29
CA GLU A 104 -11.22 -4.32 10.63
C GLU A 104 -10.33 -3.36 11.43
N LEU A 105 -9.02 -3.55 11.41
CA LEU A 105 -8.05 -2.67 12.10
C LEU A 105 -8.06 -1.24 11.55
N ILE A 106 -8.13 -1.08 10.22
CA ILE A 106 -8.23 0.23 9.57
C ILE A 106 -9.54 0.93 9.96
N ASN A 107 -10.67 0.23 9.92
CA ASN A 107 -11.97 0.80 10.30
C ASN A 107 -12.02 1.22 11.78
N GLN A 108 -11.34 0.46 12.64
CA GLN A 108 -11.17 0.78 14.06
C GLN A 108 -10.14 1.89 14.31
N LYS A 109 -9.46 2.39 13.27
CA LYS A 109 -8.38 3.38 13.34
C LYS A 109 -7.21 2.94 14.23
N LYS A 110 -6.98 1.62 14.32
CA LYS A 110 -5.86 1.04 15.06
C LYS A 110 -4.60 0.89 14.21
N LEU A 111 -4.77 0.85 12.89
CA LEU A 111 -3.70 0.63 11.94
C LEU A 111 -3.85 1.60 10.78
N ARG A 112 -2.74 2.19 10.33
CA ARG A 112 -2.66 2.88 9.04
C ARG A 112 -2.03 1.95 8.01
N GLU A 113 -2.60 1.92 6.82
CA GLU A 113 -2.13 1.02 5.76
C GLU A 113 -1.81 1.79 4.48
N VAL A 114 -0.76 1.33 3.79
CA VAL A 114 -0.47 1.69 2.41
C VAL A 114 -0.19 0.42 1.60
N SER A 115 -0.87 0.33 0.45
CA SER A 115 -0.68 -0.77 -0.49
C SER A 115 0.14 -0.36 -1.70
N ILE A 116 1.17 -1.17 -1.98
CA ILE A 116 1.96 -1.19 -3.21
C ILE A 116 1.90 -2.63 -3.79
N CYS A 117 0.84 -3.37 -3.51
CA CYS A 117 0.67 -4.75 -3.96
C CYS A 117 0.54 -4.83 -5.48
N LEU A 118 1.12 -5.88 -6.08
CA LEU A 118 1.06 -6.14 -7.52
C LEU A 118 1.62 -4.95 -8.33
N ARG A 119 2.69 -4.33 -7.85
CA ARG A 119 3.35 -3.20 -8.49
C ARG A 119 4.80 -3.53 -8.79
N SER A 120 5.26 -3.13 -9.97
CA SER A 120 6.68 -3.14 -10.29
C SER A 120 7.36 -1.88 -9.75
N ILE A 121 8.69 -1.87 -9.76
CA ILE A 121 9.48 -0.67 -9.48
C ILE A 121 9.10 0.51 -10.39
N ASP A 122 8.72 0.27 -11.65
CA ASP A 122 8.29 1.35 -12.54
C ASP A 122 6.95 1.94 -12.12
N ASN A 123 6.03 1.12 -11.60
CA ASN A 123 4.79 1.64 -11.02
C ASN A 123 5.04 2.38 -9.70
N PHE A 124 6.07 1.99 -8.96
CA PHE A 124 6.45 2.62 -7.70
C PHE A 124 7.11 3.97 -7.89
N THR A 125 7.87 4.16 -8.99
CA THR A 125 8.65 5.39 -9.21
C THR A 125 8.09 6.32 -10.29
N ARG A 126 7.07 5.91 -11.05
CA ARG A 126 6.56 6.67 -12.19
C ARG A 126 5.04 6.72 -12.27
N GLY A 127 4.54 7.57 -13.17
CA GLY A 127 3.12 7.68 -13.47
C GLY A 127 2.32 8.11 -12.25
N GLY A 128 1.30 7.32 -11.89
CA GLY A 128 0.41 7.63 -10.76
C GLY A 128 1.11 7.79 -9.41
N ALA A 129 2.30 7.19 -9.21
CA ALA A 129 3.08 7.39 -7.98
C ALA A 129 3.65 8.81 -7.81
N LEU A 130 3.64 9.61 -8.89
CA LEU A 130 4.08 11.01 -8.91
C LEU A 130 2.89 11.99 -8.94
N ALA A 131 1.67 11.49 -8.78
CA ALA A 131 0.47 12.34 -8.79
C ALA A 131 0.47 13.32 -7.61
N ASP A 132 -0.23 14.44 -7.80
CA ASP A 132 -0.59 15.34 -6.71
C ASP A 132 -1.74 14.70 -5.92
N TYR A 133 -1.41 14.06 -4.80
CA TYR A 133 -2.39 13.34 -3.99
C TYR A 133 -3.40 14.26 -3.31
N GLU A 134 -3.08 15.53 -3.07
CA GLU A 134 -4.03 16.50 -2.53
C GLU A 134 -5.06 16.89 -3.60
N ALA A 135 -4.60 17.12 -4.84
CA ALA A 135 -5.52 17.35 -5.96
C ALA A 135 -6.41 16.12 -6.23
N VAL A 136 -5.83 14.91 -6.20
CA VAL A 136 -6.58 13.66 -6.33
C VAL A 136 -7.61 13.49 -5.21
N TYR A 137 -7.25 13.84 -3.98
CA TYR A 137 -8.17 13.81 -2.85
C TYR A 137 -9.32 14.80 -3.03
N ALA A 138 -9.03 16.04 -3.42
CA ALA A 138 -10.05 17.06 -3.66
C ALA A 138 -11.03 16.67 -4.77
N ASP A 139 -10.55 16.04 -5.85
CA ASP A 139 -11.42 15.49 -6.89
C ASP A 139 -12.22 14.27 -6.40
N GLY A 140 -11.60 13.44 -5.55
CA GLY A 140 -12.26 12.34 -4.86
C GLY A 140 -13.42 12.80 -3.97
N GLU A 141 -13.28 13.90 -3.24
CA GLU A 141 -14.36 14.48 -2.43
C GLU A 141 -15.53 14.98 -3.28
N LYS A 142 -15.25 15.61 -4.42
CA LYS A 142 -16.29 16.02 -5.39
C LYS A 142 -17.05 14.80 -5.91
N LEU A 143 -16.33 13.74 -6.29
CA LEU A 143 -16.94 12.50 -6.76
C LEU A 143 -17.76 11.81 -5.65
N GLN A 144 -17.21 11.76 -4.43
CA GLN A 144 -17.91 11.22 -3.27
C GLN A 144 -19.22 11.96 -3.01
N ALA A 145 -19.22 13.30 -3.09
CA ALA A 145 -20.43 14.11 -2.90
C ALA A 145 -21.53 13.77 -3.91
N ILE A 146 -21.16 13.42 -5.15
CA ILE A 146 -22.10 12.94 -6.17
C ILE A 146 -22.62 11.55 -5.79
N TRP A 147 -21.76 10.62 -5.39
CA TRP A 147 -22.17 9.23 -5.14
C TRP A 147 -22.92 9.02 -3.82
N ARG A 148 -22.66 9.85 -2.81
CA ARG A 148 -23.17 9.64 -1.46
C ARG A 148 -24.69 9.75 -1.43
N GLY A 149 -25.35 8.66 -1.02
CA GLY A 149 -26.82 8.60 -0.92
C GLY A 149 -27.50 8.05 -2.18
N HIS A 150 -26.77 7.80 -3.26
CA HIS A 150 -27.28 7.08 -4.42
C HIS A 150 -27.06 5.57 -4.28
N LYS A 151 -28.05 4.79 -4.70
CA LYS A 151 -28.06 3.32 -4.59
C LYS A 151 -27.87 2.60 -5.92
N MET A 152 -28.09 3.32 -7.02
CA MET A 152 -28.03 2.80 -8.37
C MET A 152 -27.16 3.74 -9.19
N ALA A 153 -26.28 3.17 -10.01
CA ALA A 153 -25.63 3.86 -11.11
C ALA A 153 -26.22 3.31 -12.40
N HIS A 154 -26.45 4.16 -13.39
CA HIS A 154 -26.87 3.77 -14.72
C HIS A 154 -25.77 4.18 -15.71
N ILE A 155 -25.20 3.22 -16.42
CA ILE A 155 -24.03 3.38 -17.27
C ILE A 155 -24.42 3.04 -18.69
N THR A 156 -24.29 4.02 -19.59
CA THR A 156 -24.50 3.83 -21.03
C THR A 156 -23.23 4.13 -21.82
N THR A 157 -23.00 3.41 -22.92
CA THR A 157 -21.89 3.71 -23.86
C THR A 157 -22.37 3.62 -25.31
N PRO A 158 -21.72 4.35 -26.26
CA PRO A 158 -22.01 4.20 -27.69
C PRO A 158 -21.76 2.78 -28.23
N ALA A 159 -20.91 2.00 -27.56
CA ALA A 159 -20.65 0.61 -27.90
C ALA A 159 -21.78 -0.35 -27.46
N GLY A 160 -22.83 0.16 -26.81
CA GLY A 160 -24.03 -0.59 -26.44
C GLY A 160 -24.07 -1.09 -25.00
N THR A 161 -23.20 -0.62 -24.11
CA THR A 161 -23.39 -0.84 -22.65
C THR A 161 -24.63 -0.07 -22.20
N ASP A 162 -25.48 -0.71 -21.40
CA ASP A 162 -26.66 -0.13 -20.77
C ASP A 162 -26.96 -0.94 -19.49
N LEU A 163 -26.45 -0.49 -18.33
CA LEU A 163 -26.45 -1.23 -17.05
C LEU A 163 -26.79 -0.34 -15.86
#